data_AF-A0A0F9WMC4-F1
#
_entry.id   AF-A0A0F9WMC4-F1
#
_cell.length_a   1.000
_cell.length_b   1.000
_cell.length_c   1.000
_cell.angle_alpha   90.00
_cell.angle_beta   90.00
_cell.angle_gamma   90.00
#
_symmetry.space_group_name_H-M   'P 1'
#
loop_
_entity.id
_entity.type
_entity.pdbx_description
1 polymer ?
#
loop_
_entity_poly.entity_id
_entity_poly.type
_entity_poly.pdbx_seq_one_letter_code
_entity_poly.pdbx_strand_id
1 'polypeptide(L)'
;MSENRSKLHRLERLMKVQGQKRLLEEWRLGHLRKERNEIDRSDSELLGSLGTTSELHGLFIEAKVRNLRRNEAARRVNLERQTETEKKIQSTRRSEKGVEKLRDETRRSTVVEDEAKDLEVGVDGFLARKRTSFE
;
A
#
# COMPACT_ATOMS: atom_id res chain seq x y z
N MET A 1 -3.83 12.52 29.74
CA MET A 1 -4.30 11.60 28.67
C MET A 1 -4.09 10.18 29.16
N SER A 2 -5.09 9.29 29.12
CA SER A 2 -4.88 7.90 29.52
C SER A 2 -3.86 7.23 28.59
N GLU A 3 -3.12 6.25 29.11
CA GLU A 3 -2.11 5.49 28.36
C GLU A 3 -2.71 4.88 27.08
N ASN A 4 -3.95 4.40 27.15
CA ASN A 4 -4.68 3.83 26.02
C ASN A 4 -5.02 4.86 24.93
N ARG A 5 -5.35 6.12 25.27
CA ARG A 5 -5.53 7.19 24.26
C ARG A 5 -4.22 7.54 23.55
N SER A 6 -3.09 7.55 24.27
CA SER A 6 -1.76 7.77 23.65
C SER A 6 -1.37 6.63 22.70
N LYS A 7 -1.62 5.39 23.13
CA LYS A 7 -1.43 4.18 22.31
C LYS A 7 -2.30 4.20 21.05
N LEU A 8 -3.58 4.58 21.16
CA LEU A 8 -4.49 4.71 20.02
C LEU A 8 -3.96 5.71 18.98
N HIS A 9 -3.57 6.91 19.40
CA HIS A 9 -3.01 7.92 18.50
C HIS A 9 -1.70 7.47 17.83
N ARG A 10 -0.88 6.67 18.52
CA ARG A 10 0.31 6.04 17.90
C ARG A 10 -0.08 5.04 16.83
N LEU A 11 -1.09 4.19 17.07
CA LEU A 11 -1.56 3.19 16.11
C LEU A 11 -2.20 3.84 14.87
N GLU A 12 -2.97 4.91 15.04
CA GLU A 12 -3.53 5.67 13.92
C GLU A 12 -2.44 6.26 13.02
N ARG A 13 -1.40 6.86 13.61
CA ARG A 13 -0.24 7.36 12.85
C ARG A 13 0.48 6.23 12.12
N LEU A 14 0.67 5.08 12.77
CA LEU A 14 1.29 3.92 12.13
C LEU A 14 0.45 3.42 10.95
N MET A 15 -0.88 3.35 11.08
CA MET A 15 -1.76 2.98 9.97
C MET A 15 -1.65 3.95 8.80
N LYS A 16 -1.59 5.26 9.06
CA LYS A 16 -1.41 6.26 8.01
C LYS A 16 -0.10 6.04 7.24
N VAL A 17 1.00 5.79 7.95
CA VAL A 17 2.30 5.52 7.33
C VAL A 17 2.28 4.21 6.52
N GLN A 18 1.66 3.16 7.04
CA GLN A 18 1.53 1.89 6.31
C GLN A 18 0.72 2.06 5.02
N GLY A 19 -0.41 2.79 5.08
CA GLY A 19 -1.21 3.09 3.90
C GLY A 19 -0.45 3.91 2.85
N GLN A 20 0.36 4.87 3.28
CA GLN A 20 1.25 5.62 2.37
C GLN A 20 2.31 4.72 1.72
N LYS A 21 2.92 3.81 2.48
CA LYS A 21 3.88 2.83 1.94
C LYS A 21 3.24 1.92 0.91
N ARG A 22 2.04 1.40 1.19
CA ARG A 22 1.29 0.58 0.23
C ARG A 22 1.02 1.33 -1.07
N LEU A 23 0.58 2.59 -0.97
CA LEU A 23 0.32 3.42 -2.14
C LEU A 23 1.58 3.61 -2.98
N LEU A 24 2.74 3.89 -2.36
CA LEU A 24 4.01 3.99 -3.08
C LEU A 24 4.37 2.70 -3.84
N GLU A 25 4.20 1.52 -3.21
CA GLU A 25 4.48 0.25 -3.87
C GLU A 25 3.48 -0.07 -4.99
N GLU A 26 2.20 0.31 -4.83
CA GLU A 26 1.19 0.18 -5.90
C GLU A 26 1.52 1.09 -7.10
N TRP A 27 1.99 2.32 -6.84
CA TRP A 27 2.50 3.22 -7.88
C TRP A 27 3.72 2.64 -8.59
N ARG A 28 4.66 2.07 -7.84
CA ARG A 28 5.83 1.39 -8.40
C ARG A 28 5.44 0.22 -9.31
N LEU A 29 4.47 -0.59 -8.89
CA LEU A 29 3.94 -1.68 -9.71
C LEU A 29 3.30 -1.14 -11.00
N GLY A 30 2.56 -0.03 -10.90
CA GLY A 30 2.01 0.67 -12.06
C GLY A 30 3.08 1.12 -13.04
N HIS A 31 4.18 1.69 -12.55
CA HIS A 31 5.32 2.09 -13.38
C HIS A 31 5.98 0.89 -14.09
N LEU A 32 6.23 -0.19 -13.35
CA LEU A 32 6.81 -1.41 -13.93
C LEU A 32 5.92 -2.01 -15.03
N ARG A 33 4.59 -1.96 -14.85
CA ARG A 33 3.63 -2.40 -15.88
C ARG A 33 3.65 -1.50 -17.12
N LYS A 34 3.79 -0.18 -16.94
CA LYS A 34 3.97 0.76 -18.06
C LYS A 34 5.26 0.48 -18.84
N GLU A 35 6.38 0.31 -18.13
CA GLU A 35 7.68 -0.04 -18.73
C GLU A 35 7.60 -1.35 -19.52
N ARG A 36 6.91 -2.37 -19.00
CA ARG A 36 6.65 -3.61 -19.76
C ARG A 36 5.89 -3.33 -21.06
N ASN A 37 4.83 -2.54 -20.99
CA ASN A 37 4.04 -2.21 -22.19
C ASN A 37 4.87 -1.43 -23.22
N GLU A 38 5.81 -0.60 -22.78
CA GLU A 38 6.75 0.10 -23.67
C GLU A 38 7.72 -0.86 -24.34
N ILE A 39 8.25 -1.85 -23.61
CA ILE A 39 9.06 -2.93 -24.18
C ILE A 39 8.23 -3.72 -25.22
N ASP A 40 6.99 -4.08 -24.88
CA ASP A 40 6.09 -4.83 -25.77
C ASP A 40 5.78 -4.06 -27.06
N ARG A 41 5.60 -2.74 -26.94
CA ARG A 41 5.41 -1.85 -28.10
C ARG A 41 6.69 -1.75 -28.94
N SER A 42 7.86 -1.61 -28.31
CA SER A 42 9.13 -1.60 -29.03
C SER A 42 9.37 -2.90 -29.79
N ASP A 43 9.02 -4.05 -29.20
CA ASP A 43 9.11 -5.34 -29.87
C ASP A 43 8.17 -5.43 -31.08
N SER A 44 6.93 -4.96 -30.94
CA SER A 44 5.97 -4.99 -32.07
C SER A 44 6.37 -4.04 -33.19
N GLU A 45 6.93 -2.87 -32.89
CA GLU A 45 7.48 -1.93 -33.88
C GLU A 45 8.71 -2.53 -34.60
N LEU A 46 9.62 -3.16 -33.85
CA LEU A 46 10.79 -3.85 -34.43
C LEU A 46 10.36 -4.99 -35.36
N LEU A 47 9.40 -5.81 -34.94
CA LEU A 47 8.86 -6.89 -35.77
C LEU A 47 8.07 -6.37 -36.98
N GLY A 48 7.25 -5.33 -36.81
CA GLY A 48 6.52 -4.69 -37.89
C GLY A 48 7.44 -4.13 -38.97
N SER A 49 8.58 -3.58 -38.56
CA SER A 49 9.61 -3.07 -39.48
C SER A 49 10.36 -4.17 -40.26
N LEU A 50 10.08 -5.45 -40.04
CA LEU A 50 10.59 -6.58 -40.84
C LEU A 50 9.62 -6.98 -41.97
N GLY A 51 8.34 -6.59 -41.88
CA GLY A 51 7.27 -7.14 -42.72
C GLY A 51 7.01 -6.43 -44.06
N THR A 52 7.57 -5.24 -44.29
CA THR A 52 7.18 -4.41 -45.44
C THR A 52 8.39 -3.71 -46.08
N THR A 53 8.78 -4.22 -47.26
CA THR A 53 9.48 -3.49 -48.34
C THR A 53 10.73 -2.71 -47.93
N SER A 54 11.88 -3.37 -47.85
CA SER A 54 13.16 -2.66 -47.99
C SER A 54 14.28 -3.59 -48.47
N GLU A 55 14.85 -3.27 -49.62
CA GLU A 55 15.98 -3.98 -50.24
C GLU A 55 17.25 -4.02 -49.36
N LEU A 56 17.30 -3.21 -48.29
CA LEU A 56 18.40 -3.11 -47.32
C LEU A 56 18.22 -3.97 -46.06
N HIS A 57 17.18 -4.81 -45.97
CA HIS A 57 16.87 -5.57 -44.75
C HIS A 57 18.02 -6.48 -44.26
N GLY A 58 18.80 -7.07 -45.18
CA GLY A 58 19.96 -7.90 -44.84
C GLY A 58 20.97 -7.19 -43.93
N LEU A 59 21.13 -5.87 -44.08
CA LEU A 59 22.13 -5.08 -43.36
C LEU A 59 21.75 -4.82 -41.89
N PHE A 60 20.47 -4.85 -41.56
CA PHE A 60 19.96 -4.44 -40.24
C PHE A 60 19.31 -5.57 -39.43
N ILE A 61 19.20 -6.78 -39.98
CA ILE A 61 18.64 -7.95 -39.27
C ILE A 61 19.40 -8.24 -37.98
N GLU A 62 20.74 -8.23 -38.00
CA GLU A 62 21.53 -8.55 -36.81
C GLU A 62 21.31 -7.53 -35.67
N ALA A 63 21.25 -6.24 -36.01
CA ALA A 63 20.96 -5.17 -35.06
C ALA A 63 19.55 -5.31 -34.46
N LYS A 64 18.55 -5.64 -35.29
CA LYS A 64 17.17 -5.87 -34.81
C LYS A 64 17.06 -7.10 -33.91
N VAL A 65 17.71 -8.21 -34.26
CA VAL A 65 17.78 -9.42 -33.41
C VAL A 65 18.45 -9.11 -32.07
N ARG A 66 19.53 -8.31 -32.09
CA ARG A 66 20.21 -7.86 -30.87
C ARG A 66 19.29 -7.01 -29.98
N ASN A 67 18.51 -6.12 -30.58
CA ASN A 67 17.53 -5.30 -29.85
C ASN A 67 16.40 -6.15 -29.25
N LEU A 68 15.87 -7.14 -29.99
CA LEU A 68 14.87 -8.08 -29.47
C LEU A 68 15.41 -8.88 -28.28
N ARG A 69 16.65 -9.38 -28.35
CA ARG A 69 17.30 -10.07 -27.22
C ARG A 69 17.48 -9.16 -26.01
N ARG A 70 17.82 -7.88 -26.23
CA ARG A 70 17.92 -6.88 -25.16
C ARG A 70 16.57 -6.63 -24.50
N ASN A 71 15.51 -6.51 -25.30
CA ASN A 71 14.15 -6.32 -24.83
C ASN A 71 13.64 -7.55 -24.06
N GLU A 72 13.97 -8.76 -24.49
CA GLU A 72 13.69 -10.00 -23.75
C GLU A 72 14.36 -10.02 -22.37
N ALA A 73 15.65 -9.66 -22.29
CA ALA A 73 16.36 -9.54 -21.03
C ALA A 73 15.73 -8.47 -20.12
N ALA A 74 15.36 -7.31 -20.68
CA ALA A 74 14.69 -6.24 -19.94
C ALA A 74 13.31 -6.68 -19.42
N ARG A 75 12.53 -7.40 -20.23
CA ARG A 75 11.23 -7.97 -19.88
C ARG A 75 11.34 -8.94 -18.71
N ARG A 76 12.35 -9.81 -18.71
CA ARG A 76 12.60 -10.75 -17.60
C ARG A 76 12.91 -10.00 -16.31
N VAL A 77 13.82 -9.03 -16.34
CA VAL A 77 14.16 -8.22 -15.16
C VAL A 77 12.95 -7.44 -14.65
N ASN A 78 12.16 -6.87 -15.56
CA ASN A 78 10.94 -6.16 -15.20
C ASN A 78 9.92 -7.09 -14.54
N LEU A 79 9.73 -8.31 -15.06
CA LEU A 79 8.85 -9.32 -14.46
C LEU A 79 9.31 -9.72 -13.04
N GLU A 80 10.61 -9.98 -12.87
CA GLU A 80 11.19 -10.27 -11.55
C GLU A 80 10.87 -9.13 -10.56
N ARG A 81 11.11 -7.86 -10.95
CA ARG A 81 10.77 -6.67 -10.14
C ARG A 81 9.27 -6.53 -9.85
N GLN A 82 8.39 -6.88 -10.81
CA GLN A 82 6.94 -6.87 -10.59
C GLN A 82 6.57 -7.89 -9.50
N THR A 83 7.08 -9.12 -9.59
CA THR A 83 6.79 -10.16 -8.59
C THR A 83 7.29 -9.80 -7.18
N GLU A 84 8.47 -9.17 -7.08
CA GLU A 84 9.00 -8.67 -5.81
C GLU A 84 8.12 -7.56 -5.23
N THR A 85 7.68 -6.62 -6.07
CA THR A 85 6.80 -5.52 -5.67
C THR A 85 5.44 -6.04 -5.20
N GLU A 86 4.87 -7.02 -5.90
CA GLU A 86 3.61 -7.67 -5.51
C GLU A 86 3.75 -8.40 -4.16
N LYS A 87 4.86 -9.10 -3.92
CA LYS A 87 5.16 -9.71 -2.61
C LYS A 87 5.25 -8.66 -1.49
N LYS A 88 5.87 -7.50 -1.76
CA LYS A 88 5.95 -6.37 -0.79
C LYS A 88 4.59 -5.75 -0.50
N ILE A 89 3.73 -5.61 -1.51
CA ILE A 89 2.35 -5.14 -1.31
C ILE A 89 1.59 -6.12 -0.41
N GLN A 90 1.71 -7.43 -0.68
CA GLN A 90 1.05 -8.45 0.15
C GLN A 90 1.55 -8.45 1.60
N SER A 91 2.86 -8.36 1.83
CA SER A 91 3.41 -8.30 3.20
C SER A 91 2.95 -7.03 3.93
N THR A 92 2.93 -5.89 3.24
CA THR A 92 2.42 -4.62 3.78
C THR A 92 0.96 -4.74 4.17
N ARG A 93 0.10 -5.30 3.31
CA ARG A 93 -1.33 -5.54 3.62
C ARG A 93 -1.53 -6.43 4.85
N ARG A 94 -0.70 -7.45 5.04
CA ARG A 94 -0.74 -8.29 6.25
C ARG A 94 -0.39 -7.48 7.50
N SER A 95 0.66 -6.66 7.43
CA SER A 95 1.02 -5.79 8.55
C SER A 95 -0.04 -4.73 8.85
N GLU A 96 -0.66 -4.13 7.82
CA GLU A 96 -1.77 -3.18 7.96
C GLU A 96 -2.93 -3.81 8.73
N LYS A 97 -3.34 -5.02 8.34
CA LYS A 97 -4.42 -5.75 9.01
C LYS A 97 -4.10 -6.06 10.48
N GLY A 98 -2.83 -6.32 10.80
CA GLY A 98 -2.38 -6.50 12.18
C GLY A 98 -2.51 -5.23 13.02
N VAL A 99 -2.06 -4.09 12.47
CA VAL A 99 -2.17 -2.78 13.15
C VAL A 99 -3.63 -2.35 13.27
N GLU A 100 -4.45 -2.61 12.25
CA GLU A 100 -5.89 -2.33 12.26
C GLU A 100 -6.61 -3.05 13.39
N LYS A 101 -6.39 -4.36 13.54
CA LYS A 101 -6.96 -5.14 14.64
C LYS A 101 -6.58 -4.57 16.01
N LEU A 102 -5.30 -4.26 16.21
CA LEU A 102 -4.81 -3.73 17.47
C LEU A 102 -5.35 -2.32 17.76
N ARG A 103 -5.52 -1.49 16.72
CA ARG A 103 -6.17 -0.18 16.83
C ARG A 103 -7.61 -0.36 17.27
N ASP A 104 -8.36 -1.24 16.63
CA ASP A 104 -9.79 -1.42 16.91
C ASP A 104 -10.03 -1.98 18.32
N GLU A 105 -9.18 -2.90 18.77
CA GLU A 105 -9.17 -3.37 20.15
C GLU A 105 -8.89 -2.24 21.14
N THR A 106 -7.81 -1.48 20.92
CA THR A 106 -7.45 -0.34 21.77
C THR A 106 -8.56 0.71 21.80
N ARG A 107 -9.21 0.95 20.65
CA ARG A 107 -10.33 1.90 20.54
C ARG A 107 -11.53 1.45 21.37
N ARG A 108 -11.88 0.17 21.35
CA ARG A 108 -12.96 -0.37 22.20
C ARG A 108 -12.63 -0.19 23.68
N SER A 109 -11.40 -0.51 24.09
CA SER A 109 -10.96 -0.31 25.48
C SER A 109 -11.03 1.16 25.90
N THR A 110 -10.62 2.09 25.04
CA THR A 110 -10.73 3.53 25.35
C THR A 110 -12.18 3.98 25.50
N VAL A 111 -13.09 3.47 24.67
CA VAL A 111 -14.52 3.82 24.76
C VAL A 111 -15.12 3.33 26.07
N VAL A 112 -14.83 2.07 26.44
CA VAL A 112 -15.29 1.51 27.73
C VAL A 112 -14.73 2.27 28.92
N GLU A 113 -13.45 2.64 28.89
CA GLU A 113 -12.83 3.47 29.94
C GLU A 113 -13.47 4.85 30.06
N ASP A 114 -13.84 5.46 28.94
CA ASP A 114 -14.46 6.77 28.89
C ASP A 114 -15.91 6.70 29.39
N GLU A 115 -16.69 5.71 28.95
CA GLU A 115 -18.05 5.44 29.44
C GLU A 115 -18.09 5.17 30.95
N ALA A 116 -17.12 4.42 31.49
CA ALA A 116 -17.02 4.13 32.92
C ALA A 116 -16.78 5.41 33.74
N LYS A 117 -15.90 6.30 33.25
CA LYS A 117 -15.64 7.60 33.89
C LYS A 117 -16.85 8.53 33.82
N ASP A 118 -17.52 8.58 32.68
CA ASP A 118 -18.73 9.40 32.52
C ASP A 118 -19.85 8.91 33.46
N LEU A 119 -19.99 7.60 33.64
CA LEU A 119 -20.92 7.01 34.60
C LEU A 119 -20.55 7.37 36.05
N GLU A 120 -19.27 7.25 36.43
CA GLU A 120 -18.78 7.60 37.77
C GLU A 120 -19.08 9.07 38.10
N VAL A 121 -18.74 10.00 37.19
CA VAL A 121 -19.05 11.42 37.33
C VAL A 121 -20.56 11.67 37.42
N GLY A 122 -21.36 10.95 36.63
CA GLY A 122 -22.82 11.05 36.66
C GLY A 122 -23.43 10.60 37.99
N VAL A 123 -22.93 9.49 38.54
CA VAL A 123 -23.34 8.94 39.85
C VAL A 123 -22.93 9.89 40.98
N ASP A 124 -21.68 10.36 40.99
CA ASP A 124 -21.18 11.32 41.97
C ASP A 124 -21.99 12.62 41.95
N GLY A 125 -22.28 13.13 40.75
CA GLY A 125 -23.13 14.30 40.58
C GLY A 125 -24.56 14.08 41.09
N PHE A 126 -25.13 12.88 40.89
CA PHE A 126 -26.45 12.53 41.42
C PHE A 126 -26.44 12.45 42.96
N LEU A 127 -25.43 11.79 43.54
CA LEU A 127 -25.27 11.67 44.99
C LEU A 127 -25.05 13.04 45.66
N ALA A 128 -24.27 13.92 45.04
CA ALA A 128 -24.05 15.29 45.52
C ALA A 128 -25.35 16.12 45.51
N ARG A 129 -26.16 16.01 44.43
CA ARG A 129 -27.50 16.62 44.38
C ARG A 129 -28.43 16.07 45.45
N LYS A 130 -28.41 14.75 45.69
CA LYS A 130 -29.24 14.16 46.75
C LYS A 130 -28.85 14.68 48.13
N ARG A 131 -27.55 14.77 48.45
CA ARG A 131 -27.08 15.31 49.74
C ARG A 131 -27.52 16.75 49.97
N THR A 132 -27.44 17.61 48.95
CA THR A 132 -27.83 19.01 49.03
C THR A 132 -29.35 19.23 49.10
N SER A 133 -30.15 18.28 48.62
CA SER A 133 -31.63 18.35 48.72
C SER A 133 -32.21 17.88 50.06
N PHE A 134 -31.39 17.36 50.98
CA PHE A 134 -31.80 16.90 52.31
C PHE A 134 -31.35 17.83 53.46
N GLU A 135 -30.71 18.96 53.15
CA GLU A 135 -30.47 20.11 54.05
C GLU A 135 -31.47 21.23 53.75
#